data_AF-A0A966WSS5-F1
#
_entry.id   AF-A0A966WSS5-F1
#
_cell.length_a   1.000
_cell.length_b   1.000
_cell.length_c   1.000
_cell.angle_alpha   90.00
_cell.angle_beta   90.00
_cell.angle_gamma   90.00
#
_symmetry.space_group_name_H-M   'P 1'
#
loop_
_entity.id
_entity.type
_entity.pdbx_description
1 polymer ?
#
loop_
_entity_poly.entity_id
_entity_poly.type
_entity_poly.pdbx_seq_one_letter_code
_entity_poly.pdbx_strand_id
1 'polypeptide(L)' 'KLPYDDLSALRRRIAADWPDLARDGLIARVGTLPAVKAAPVQGALHLAYSNYHLTNPVARASATMAACVSSLVSVQEAAE' A
#
# COMPACT_ATOMS: atom_id res chain seq x y z
N LYS A 1 27.54 -7.34 3.00
CA LYS A 1 27.69 -5.98 3.56
C LYS A 1 27.10 -5.00 2.55
N LEU A 2 26.33 -4.00 3.00
CA LEU A 2 25.73 -3.00 2.11
C LEU A 2 26.73 -1.87 1.84
N PRO A 3 26.64 -1.18 0.68
CA PRO A 3 27.58 -0.13 0.30
C PRO A 3 27.24 1.26 0.89
N TYR A 4 26.61 1.29 2.07
CA TYR A 4 26.23 2.51 2.79
C TYR A 4 26.17 2.22 4.28
N ASP A 5 26.64 3.16 5.09
CA ASP A 5 26.70 3.04 6.55
C ASP A 5 25.86 4.10 7.27
N ASP A 6 25.23 5.02 6.52
CA ASP A 6 24.38 6.07 7.07
C ASP A 6 23.13 6.35 6.19
N LEU A 7 22.14 7.03 6.76
CA LEU A 7 20.88 7.35 6.09
C LEU A 7 21.07 8.23 4.84
N SER A 8 22.06 9.13 4.85
CA SER A 8 22.34 10.01 3.72
C SER A 8 22.95 9.23 2.55
N ALA A 9 23.84 8.28 2.82
CA ALA A 9 24.41 7.37 1.84
C ALA A 9 23.34 6.45 1.23
N LEU A 10 22.43 5.93 2.05
CA LEU A 10 21.27 5.17 1.58
C LEU A 10 20.36 6.02 0.67
N ARG A 11 20.03 7.25 1.08
CA ARG A 11 19.20 8.16 0.27
C ARG A 11 19.85 8.51 -1.07
N ARG A 12 21.17 8.74 -1.11
CA ARG A 12 21.91 8.95 -2.37
C ARG A 12 21.82 7.73 -3.29
N ARG A 13 21.92 6.53 -2.71
CA ARG A 13 21.77 5.29 -3.48
C ARG A 13 20.36 5.13 -4.05
N ILE A 14 19.33 5.37 -3.23
CA ILE A 14 17.92 5.33 -3.67
C ILE A 14 17.68 6.33 -4.80
N ALA A 15 18.18 7.56 -4.67
CA ALA A 15 18.03 8.59 -5.70
C ALA A 15 18.73 8.23 -7.03
N ALA A 16 19.85 7.51 -6.98
CA ALA A 16 20.56 7.07 -8.18
C ALA A 16 19.78 6.00 -8.97
N ASP A 17 19.14 5.08 -8.25
CA ASP A 17 18.39 3.95 -8.85
C ASP A 17 16.94 4.36 -9.17
N TRP A 18 16.32 5.22 -8.34
CA TRP A 18 14.96 5.74 -8.47
C TRP A 18 14.93 7.26 -8.26
N PRO A 19 15.23 8.05 -9.30
CA PRO A 19 15.28 9.51 -9.22
C PRO A 19 13.98 10.16 -8.69
N ASP A 20 12.84 9.52 -8.93
CA ASP A 20 11.55 9.96 -8.43
C ASP A 20 11.54 10.01 -6.88
N LEU A 21 12.19 9.07 -6.21
CA LEU A 21 12.24 9.02 -4.75
C LEU A 21 13.27 9.98 -4.13
N ALA A 22 13.96 10.78 -4.95
CA ALA A 22 14.98 11.73 -4.47
C ALA A 22 14.39 13.01 -3.87
N ARG A 23 13.13 13.32 -4.13
CA ARG A 23 12.44 14.54 -3.67
C ARG A 23 11.19 14.17 -2.90
N ASP A 24 11.06 14.73 -1.71
CA ASP A 24 9.87 14.56 -0.88
C ASP A 24 8.68 15.28 -1.52
N GLY A 25 7.50 14.65 -1.48
CA GLY A 25 6.26 15.20 -2.02
C GLY A 25 5.76 14.47 -3.27
N LEU A 26 4.82 15.10 -3.97
CA LEU A 26 4.13 14.48 -5.10
C LEU A 26 5.00 14.54 -6.36
N ILE A 27 5.36 13.38 -6.90
CA ILE A 27 6.08 13.29 -8.18
C ILE A 27 5.06 13.09 -9.30
N ALA A 28 5.00 14.04 -10.23
CA ALA A 28 4.24 13.87 -11.46
C ALA A 28 4.99 12.88 -12.37
N ARG A 29 4.72 11.59 -12.19
CA ARG A 29 5.32 10.55 -13.03
C ARG A 29 4.60 10.54 -14.38
N VAL A 30 5.21 11.18 -15.37
CA VAL A 30 4.71 11.20 -16.75
C VAL A 30 5.11 9.88 -17.40
N GLY A 31 4.33 8.83 -17.17
CA GLY A 31 4.57 7.51 -17.73
C GLY A 31 3.69 7.26 -18.95
N THR A 32 4.28 6.88 -20.07
CA THR A 32 3.55 6.16 -21.12
C THR A 32 3.34 4.72 -20.64
N LEU A 33 2.08 4.31 -20.50
CA LEU A 33 1.78 2.90 -20.24
C LEU A 33 2.09 2.12 -21.52
N PRO A 34 2.98 1.11 -21.49
CA PRO A 34 3.18 0.26 -22.65
C PRO A 34 1.87 -0.47 -22.95
N ALA A 35 1.59 -0.70 -24.23
CA ALA A 35 0.46 -1.52 -24.63
C ALA A 35 0.64 -2.93 -24.06
N VAL A 36 -0.25 -3.34 -23.15
CA VAL A 36 -0.24 -4.69 -22.57
C VAL A 36 -1.07 -5.60 -23.48
N LYS A 37 -0.45 -6.68 -23.98
CA LYS A 37 -1.18 -7.80 -24.57
C LYS A 37 -1.36 -8.88 -23.50
N ALA A 38 -2.51 -8.86 -22.84
CA ALA A 38 -2.89 -9.88 -21.87
C ALA A 38 -4.24 -10.50 -22.27
N ALA A 39 -4.41 -11.79 -21.99
CA ALA A 39 -5.71 -12.43 -22.11
C ALA A 39 -6.71 -11.80 -21.11
N PRO A 40 -8.00 -11.68 -21.44
CA PRO A 40 -9.00 -11.17 -20.51
C PRO A 40 -9.03 -12.01 -19.23
N VAL A 41 -8.99 -11.32 -18.09
CA VAL A 41 -9.22 -11.95 -16.78
C VAL A 41 -10.66 -12.47 -16.75
N GLN A 42 -10.80 -13.72 -16.32
CA GLN A 42 -12.08 -14.40 -16.17
C GLN A 42 -12.39 -14.56 -14.67
N GLY A 43 -13.67 -14.50 -14.31
CA GLY A 43 -14.13 -14.64 -12.91
C GLY A 43 -14.54 -13.32 -12.26
N ALA A 44 -15.05 -13.42 -11.03
CA ALA A 44 -15.49 -12.27 -10.25
C ALA A 44 -14.28 -11.51 -9.67
N LEU A 45 -14.40 -10.19 -9.60
CA LEU A 45 -13.44 -9.36 -8.88
C LEU A 45 -13.69 -9.49 -7.37
N HIS A 46 -12.63 -9.74 -6.63
CA HIS A 46 -12.66 -9.76 -5.17
C HIS A 46 -12.04 -8.49 -4.60
N LEU A 47 -12.46 -8.12 -3.40
CA LEU A 47 -11.84 -7.04 -2.66
C LEU A 47 -10.38 -7.42 -2.33
N ALA A 48 -9.45 -6.50 -2.60
CA ALA A 48 -8.04 -6.71 -2.29
C ALA A 48 -7.77 -6.84 -0.78
N TYR A 49 -8.65 -6.28 0.04
CA TYR A 49 -8.58 -6.35 1.49
C TYR A 49 -9.91 -6.79 2.05
N SER A 50 -9.89 -7.81 2.91
CA SER A 50 -11.06 -8.25 3.67
C SER A 50 -11.41 -7.29 4.81
N ASN A 51 -10.43 -6.55 5.33
CA ASN A 51 -10.64 -5.58 6.39
C ASN A 51 -9.72 -4.37 6.23
N TYR A 52 -10.33 -3.23 5.93
CA TYR A 52 -9.63 -1.95 5.75
C TYR A 52 -8.90 -1.47 7.03
N HIS A 53 -9.46 -1.74 8.21
CA HIS A 53 -8.93 -1.28 9.49
C HIS A 53 -7.80 -2.15 10.02
N LEU A 54 -7.54 -3.32 9.41
CA LEU A 54 -6.53 -4.29 9.86
C LEU A 54 -5.50 -4.65 8.77
N THR A 55 -5.22 -3.71 7.87
CA THR A 55 -4.39 -3.92 6.67
C THR A 55 -2.93 -4.23 6.97
N ASN A 56 -2.35 -3.64 8.01
CA ASN A 56 -0.93 -3.78 8.34
C ASN A 56 -0.72 -4.12 9.84
N PRO A 57 0.51 -4.50 10.25
CA PRO A 57 0.77 -4.90 11.64
C PRO A 57 0.47 -3.80 12.67
N VAL A 58 0.73 -2.54 12.35
CA VAL A 58 0.46 -1.40 13.24
C VAL A 58 -1.05 -1.26 13.47
N ALA A 59 -1.84 -1.35 12.39
CA ALA A 59 -3.29 -1.28 12.46
C ALA A 59 -3.88 -2.48 13.23
N ARG A 60 -3.31 -3.67 13.08
CA ARG A 60 -3.70 -4.87 13.84
C ARG A 60 -3.40 -4.78 15.33
N ALA A 61 -2.34 -4.09 15.71
CA ALA A 61 -2.00 -3.86 17.11
C ALA A 61 -2.82 -2.72 17.75
N SER A 62 -3.58 -1.96 16.97
CA SER A 62 -4.33 -0.81 17.47
C SER A 62 -5.67 -1.23 18.08
N ALA A 63 -5.83 -0.95 19.38
CA ALA A 63 -7.10 -1.15 20.08
C ALA A 63 -8.24 -0.31 19.47
N THR A 64 -7.94 0.90 18.99
CA THR A 64 -8.93 1.76 18.32
C THR A 64 -9.40 1.13 17.01
N MET A 65 -8.50 0.59 16.20
CA MET A 65 -8.90 -0.07 14.95
C MET A 65 -9.73 -1.34 15.22
N ALA A 66 -9.37 -2.12 16.24
CA ALA A 66 -10.16 -3.26 16.68
C ALA A 66 -11.59 -2.84 17.08
N ALA A 67 -11.74 -1.73 17.81
CA ALA A 67 -13.06 -1.18 18.16
C ALA A 67 -13.88 -0.75 16.93
N CYS A 68 -13.24 -0.10 15.93
CA CYS A 68 -13.90 0.24 14.67
C CYS A 68 -14.43 -1.00 13.96
N VAL A 69 -13.63 -2.07 13.87
CA VAL A 69 -14.08 -3.34 13.28
C VAL A 69 -15.29 -3.89 14.03
N SER A 70 -15.24 -3.94 15.36
CA SER A 70 -16.36 -4.43 16.18
C SER A 70 -17.64 -3.64 15.93
N SER A 71 -17.56 -2.31 15.82
CA SER A 71 -18.74 -1.47 15.57
C SER A 71 -19.33 -1.63 14.17
N LEU A 72 -18.52 -1.99 13.18
CA LEU A 72 -18.97 -2.15 11.80
C LEU A 72 -19.56 -3.54 11.58
N VAL A 73 -18.97 -4.57 12.17
CA VAL A 73 -19.52 -5.95 12.14
C VAL A 73 -20.89 -6.00 12.80
N SER A 74 -21.07 -5.34 13.95
CA SER A 74 -22.37 -5.31 14.64
C SER A 74 -23.48 -4.64 13.82
N VAL A 75 -23.14 -3.67 12.98
CA VAL A 75 -24.12 -3.01 12.09
C VAL A 75 -24.49 -3.92 10.92
N GLN A 76 -23.55 -4.72 10.41
CA GLN A 76 -23.80 -5.67 9.34
C GLN A 76 -24.74 -6.81 9.80
N GLU A 77 -24.51 -7.37 10.99
CA GLU A 77 -25.37 -8.43 11.57
C GLU A 77 -26.79 -7.94 11.89
N ALA A 78 -26.97 -6.66 12.21
CA ALA A 78 -28.29 -6.08 12.48
C ALA A 78 -29.08 -5.74 11.21
N ALA A 79 -28.42 -5.73 10.04
CA ALA A 79 -29.02 -5.41 8.76
C ALA A 79 -29.36 -6.66 7.93
N GLU A 80 -28.93 -7.84 8.37
CA GLU A 80 -29.25 -9.17 7.83
C GLU A 80 -30.43 -9.81 8.57
#